data_AF-A0A3C0JD54-F1
#
_entry.id   AF-A0A3C0JD54-F1
#
_cell.length_a   1.000
_cell.length_b   1.000
_cell.length_c   1.000
_cell.angle_alpha   90.00
_cell.angle_beta   90.00
_cell.angle_gamma   90.00
#
_symmetry.space_group_name_H-M   'P 1'
#
loop_
_entity.id
_entity.type
_entity.pdbx_description
1 polymer ?
#
loop_
_entity_poly.entity_id
_entity_poly.type
_entity_poly.pdbx_seq_one_letter_code
_entity_poly.pdbx_strand_id
1 'polypeptide(L)'
;MTTNPSWNLSRLPSPLGQMLLVTDARHAIRALDFADHESHLQRALREQYGQVDLVGAPAPPAIADALARYFAGDRQALDALPVATRGTPLQE
;
A
#
# COMPACT_ATOMS: atom_id res chain seq x y z
N MET A 1 -18.15 -11.82 -16.89
CA MET A 1 -17.14 -12.31 -15.94
C MET A 1 -16.66 -11.12 -15.12
N THR A 2 -17.16 -10.94 -13.91
CA THR A 2 -16.59 -9.98 -12.96
C THR A 2 -15.23 -10.52 -12.53
N THR A 3 -14.15 -10.00 -13.12
CA THR A 3 -12.80 -10.30 -12.66
C THR A 3 -12.70 -9.86 -11.21
N ASN A 4 -12.47 -10.81 -10.29
CA ASN A 4 -12.15 -10.49 -8.91
C ASN A 4 -10.93 -9.54 -8.94
N PRO A 5 -10.95 -8.40 -8.24
CA PRO A 5 -9.78 -7.53 -8.20
C PRO A 5 -8.58 -8.31 -7.67
N SER A 6 -7.49 -8.32 -8.43
CA SER A 6 -6.22 -8.89 -7.97
C SER A 6 -5.60 -7.94 -6.94
N TRP A 7 -5.44 -8.43 -5.71
CA TRP A 7 -4.79 -7.70 -4.63
C TRP A 7 -3.35 -8.17 -4.49
N ASN A 8 -2.42 -7.25 -4.69
CA ASN A 8 -0.99 -7.54 -4.67
C ASN A 8 -0.39 -7.07 -3.35
N LEU A 9 0.35 -7.94 -2.68
CA LEU A 9 1.12 -7.63 -1.48
C LEU A 9 2.62 -7.64 -1.82
N SER A 10 3.27 -6.52 -1.59
CA SER A 10 4.70 -6.35 -1.77
C SER A 10 5.38 -6.00 -0.45
N ARG A 11 6.60 -6.48 -0.27
CA ARG A 11 7.45 -6.18 0.89
C ARG A 11 8.57 -5.24 0.43
N LEU A 12 8.70 -4.11 1.11
CA LEU A 12 9.66 -3.05 0.77
C LEU A 12 10.54 -2.74 1.98
N PRO A 13 11.87 -2.61 1.83
CA PRO A 13 12.71 -2.14 2.92
C PRO A 13 12.50 -0.64 3.16
N SER A 14 12.60 -0.20 4.42
CA SER A 14 12.73 1.20 4.78
C SER A 14 13.72 1.37 5.94
N PRO A 15 14.26 2.58 6.19
CA PRO A 15 15.09 2.84 7.35
C PRO A 15 14.41 2.57 8.70
N LEU A 16 13.07 2.53 8.72
CA LEU A 16 12.26 2.31 9.93
C LEU A 16 11.84 0.84 10.10
N GLY A 17 12.27 -0.05 9.19
CA GLY A 17 11.86 -1.45 9.16
C GLY A 17 11.15 -1.83 7.87
N GLN A 18 10.74 -3.09 7.76
CA GLN A 18 10.08 -3.59 6.55
C GLN A 18 8.66 -3.04 6.44
N MET A 19 8.28 -2.59 5.25
CA MET A 19 6.94 -2.14 4.91
C MET A 19 6.17 -3.18 4.10
N LEU A 20 4.86 -3.16 4.26
CA LEU A 20 3.87 -3.92 3.51
C LEU A 20 3.08 -2.96 2.64
N LEU A 21 3.14 -3.14 1.33
CA LEU A 21 2.40 -2.38 0.34
C LEU A 21 1.31 -3.27 -0.26
N VAL A 22 0.07 -2.80 -0.24
CA VAL A 22 -1.04 -3.43 -0.96
C VAL A 22 -1.51 -2.56 -2.11
N THR A 23 -1.52 -3.11 -3.32
CA THR A 23 -2.06 -2.45 -4.51
C THR A 23 -3.16 -3.28 -5.16
N ASP A 24 -4.08 -2.62 -5.86
CA ASP A 24 -5.02 -3.31 -6.75
C ASP A 24 -4.39 -3.62 -8.13
N ALA A 25 -5.20 -4.17 -9.03
CA ALA A 25 -4.80 -4.49 -10.40
C ALA A 25 -4.42 -3.27 -11.28
N ARG A 26 -4.74 -2.06 -10.84
CA ARG A 26 -4.36 -0.79 -11.51
C ARG A 26 -3.13 -0.16 -10.87
N HIS A 27 -2.45 -0.87 -9.97
CA HIS A 27 -1.34 -0.38 -9.18
C HIS A 27 -1.68 0.82 -8.27
N ALA A 28 -2.97 1.04 -7.98
CA ALA A 28 -3.37 2.04 -7.00
C ALA A 28 -3.07 1.51 -5.59
N ILE A 29 -2.47 2.34 -4.75
CA ILE A 29 -2.15 2.01 -3.36
C ILE A 29 -3.46 1.92 -2.57
N ARG A 30 -3.70 0.76 -1.97
CA ARG A 30 -4.88 0.47 -1.16
C ARG A 30 -4.58 0.41 0.33
N ALA A 31 -3.37 -0.02 0.69
CA ALA A 31 -2.85 0.06 2.05
C ALA A 31 -1.33 0.12 2.03
N LEU A 32 -0.76 0.76 3.04
CA LEU A 32 0.67 0.80 3.32
C LEU A 32 0.84 0.80 4.84
N ASP A 33 1.60 -0.15 5.38
CA ASP A 33 1.86 -0.25 6.82
C ASP A 33 3.24 -0.90 7.06
N PHE A 34 3.72 -0.92 8.30
CA PHE A 34 4.92 -1.68 8.67
C PHE A 34 4.59 -3.17 8.87
N ALA A 35 5.57 -4.03 8.63
CA ALA A 35 5.42 -5.49 8.78
C ALA A 35 5.05 -5.90 10.22
N ASP A 36 5.52 -5.14 11.22
CA ASP A 36 5.16 -5.37 12.63
C ASP A 36 3.67 -5.11 12.91
N HIS A 37 2.98 -4.42 12.00
CA HIS A 37 1.55 -4.08 12.09
C HIS A 37 0.71 -4.82 11.03
N GLU A 38 1.14 -5.99 10.55
CA GLU A 38 0.43 -6.75 9.51
C GLU A 38 -1.07 -7.00 9.85
N SER A 39 -1.38 -7.31 11.11
CA SER A 39 -2.77 -7.51 11.55
C SER A 39 -3.63 -6.25 11.42
N HIS A 40 -3.04 -5.07 11.62
CA HIS A 40 -3.72 -3.79 11.44
C HIS A 40 -4.05 -3.55 9.97
N LEU A 41 -3.08 -3.78 9.07
CA LEU A 41 -3.27 -3.70 7.63
C LEU A 41 -4.36 -4.67 7.14
N GLN A 42 -4.33 -5.93 7.58
CA GLN A 42 -5.35 -6.91 7.21
C GLN A 42 -6.75 -6.53 7.72
N ARG A 43 -6.84 -5.96 8.92
CA ARG A 43 -8.11 -5.44 9.46
C ARG A 43 -8.63 -4.29 8.61
N ALA A 44 -7.80 -3.30 8.32
CA ALA A 44 -8.18 -2.12 7.53
C ALA A 44 -8.69 -2.52 6.13
N LEU A 45 -8.01 -3.46 5.47
CA LEU A 45 -8.45 -4.00 4.17
C LEU A 45 -9.81 -4.68 4.27
N ARG A 46 -10.03 -5.46 5.33
CA ARG A 46 -11.30 -6.17 5.55
C ARG A 46 -12.46 -5.22 5.80
N GLU A 47 -12.22 -4.17 6.56
CA GLU A 47 -13.23 -3.14 6.86
C GLU A 47 -13.60 -2.33 5.60
N GLN A 48 -12.63 -2.05 4.72
CA GLN A 48 -12.86 -1.22 3.53
C GLN A 48 -13.37 -2.01 2.31
N TYR A 49 -12.94 -3.26 2.14
CA TYR A 49 -13.13 -4.04 0.91
C TYR A 49 -13.72 -5.43 1.14
N GLY A 50 -13.95 -5.83 2.39
CA GLY A 50 -14.35 -7.20 2.73
C GLY A 50 -13.17 -8.17 2.67
N GLN A 51 -13.46 -9.47 2.55
CA GLN A 51 -12.40 -10.47 2.43
C GLN A 51 -11.62 -10.25 1.13
N VAL A 52 -10.31 -10.01 1.25
CA VAL A 52 -9.39 -9.84 0.12
C VAL A 52 -8.35 -10.94 0.14
N ASP A 53 -8.11 -11.57 -1.02
CA ASP A 53 -7.06 -12.56 -1.20
C ASP A 53 -5.78 -11.86 -1.67
N LEU A 54 -4.83 -11.68 -0.76
CA LEU A 54 -3.54 -11.06 -1.04
C LEU A 54 -2.61 -12.05 -1.75
N VAL A 55 -2.07 -11.64 -2.89
CA VAL A 55 -1.09 -12.40 -3.65
C VAL A 55 0.26 -11.71 -3.57
N GLY A 56 1.32 -12.47 -3.25
CA GLY A 56 2.68 -11.93 -3.24
C GLY A 56 3.12 -11.48 -4.64
N ALA A 57 3.55 -10.23 -4.76
CA ALA A 57 4.03 -9.65 -6.02
C ALA A 57 5.13 -8.60 -5.77
N PRO A 58 6.02 -8.35 -6.74
CA PRO A 58 6.98 -7.25 -6.63
C PRO A 58 6.27 -5.90 -6.58
N ALA A 59 6.84 -4.96 -5.81
CA ALA A 59 6.30 -3.60 -5.75
C ALA A 59 6.42 -2.91 -7.11
N PRO A 60 5.42 -2.13 -7.54
CA PRO A 60 5.56 -1.29 -8.73
C PRO A 60 6.76 -0.36 -8.58
N PRO A 61 7.70 -0.32 -9.56
CA PRO A 61 8.95 0.44 -9.42
C PRO A 61 8.75 1.90 -9.05
N ALA A 62 7.75 2.56 -9.66
CA ALA A 62 7.43 3.95 -9.35
C ALA A 62 7.06 4.19 -7.88
N ILE A 63 6.38 3.23 -7.24
CA ILE A 63 6.00 3.32 -5.82
C ILE A 63 7.22 3.07 -4.93
N ALA A 64 8.03 2.07 -5.27
CA ALA A 64 9.26 1.76 -4.53
C ALA A 64 10.24 2.95 -4.56
N ASP A 65 10.45 3.55 -5.72
CA ASP A 65 11.36 4.69 -5.91
C ASP A 65 10.89 5.94 -5.16
N ALA A 66 9.59 6.22 -5.20
CA ALA A 66 8.98 7.32 -4.45
C ALA A 66 9.18 7.16 -2.93
N LEU A 67 8.95 5.95 -2.41
CA LEU A 67 9.17 5.65 -0.99
C LEU A 67 10.65 5.79 -0.62
N ALA A 68 11.57 5.30 -1.46
CA ALA A 68 13.00 5.46 -1.24
C ALA A 68 13.41 6.95 -1.17
N ARG A 69 12.92 7.78 -2.10
CA ARG A 69 13.14 9.24 -2.09
C ARG A 69 12.56 9.92 -0.85
N TYR A 70 11.34 9.54 -0.45
CA TYR A 70 10.72 10.05 0.76
C TYR A 70 11.59 9.80 1.99
N PHE A 71 12.09 8.58 2.16
CA PHE A 71 13.00 8.24 3.26
C PHE A 71 14.37 8.91 3.13
N ALA A 72 14.80 9.29 1.93
CA ALA A 72 16.00 10.09 1.69
C ALA A 72 15.81 11.59 1.99
N GLY A 73 14.61 12.02 2.41
CA GLY A 73 14.30 13.38 2.84
C GLY A 73 13.48 14.20 1.85
N ASP A 74 13.13 13.63 0.69
CA ASP A 74 12.27 14.30 -0.31
C ASP A 74 10.80 14.08 0.02
N ARG A 75 10.23 14.99 0.81
CA ARG A 75 8.85 14.91 1.29
C ARG A 75 7.80 14.95 0.17
N GLN A 76 8.15 15.51 -0.99
CA GLN A 76 7.23 15.65 -2.14
C GLN A 76 7.20 14.40 -3.02
N ALA A 77 8.09 13.43 -2.78
CA ALA A 77 8.17 12.21 -3.58
C ALA A 77 6.87 11.38 -3.55
N LEU A 78 6.04 11.55 -2.51
CA LEU A 78 4.76 10.85 -2.37
C LEU A 78 3.60 11.52 -3.10
N ASP A 79 3.73 12.80 -3.52
CA ASP A 79 2.64 13.59 -4.11
C ASP A 79 2.10 12.98 -5.41
N ALA A 80 2.95 12.26 -6.14
CA ALA A 80 2.61 11.61 -7.40
C ALA A 80 2.05 10.19 -7.24
N LEU A 81 1.99 9.65 -6.01
CA LEU A 81 1.56 8.28 -5.81
C LEU A 81 0.04 8.15 -5.95
N PRO A 82 -0.45 7.15 -6.73
CA PRO A 82 -1.88 6.92 -6.87
C PRO A 82 -2.41 6.25 -5.61
N VAL A 83 -2.68 7.04 -4.56
CA VAL A 83 -3.28 6.56 -3.32
C VAL A 83 -4.80 6.55 -3.47
N ALA A 84 -5.38 5.38 -3.26
CA ALA A 84 -6.83 5.20 -3.25
C ALA A 84 -7.26 4.70 -1.87
N THR A 85 -6.94 5.48 -0.84
CA THR A 85 -7.52 5.31 0.50
C THR A 85 -8.97 5.79 0.45
N ARG A 86 -9.92 4.89 0.74
CA ARG A 86 -11.23 5.31 1.26
C ARG A 86 -11.03 5.70 2.71
N GLY A 87 -10.37 6.84 2.95
CA GLY A 87 -10.39 7.46 4.26
C GLY A 87 -11.83 7.88 4.55
N THR A 88 -12.37 7.48 5.71
CA THR A 88 -13.48 8.24 6.28
C THR A 88 -13.01 9.68 6.49
N PRO A 89 -13.89 10.69 6.33
CA PRO A 89 -13.51 12.09 6.51
C PRO A 89 -13.26 12.35 7.99
N LEU A 90 -12.06 12.04 8.48
CA LEU A 90 -11.53 12.58 9.72
C LEU A 90 -10.02 12.34 9.82
N GLN A 91 -9.23 13.14 9.11
CA GLN A 91 -7.91 13.59 9.53
C GLN A 91 -7.64 14.94 8.84
N GLU A 92 -8.28 15.99 9.37
CA GLU A 92 -7.79 17.36 9.25
C GLU A 92 -7.16 17.77 10.58
#